data_AF-P07964-F1
#
_entry.id   AF-P07964-F1
#
_cell.length_a   1.000
_cell.length_b   1.000
_cell.length_c   1.000
_cell.angle_alpha   90.00
_cell.angle_beta   90.00
_cell.angle_gamma   90.00
#
_symmetry.space_group_name_H-M   'P 1'
#
loop_
_entity.id
_entity.type
_entity.pdbx_description
1 polymer ?
#
loop_
_entity_poly.entity_id
_entity_poly.type
_entity_poly.pdbx_seq_one_letter_code
_entity_poly.pdbx_strand_id
1 'polypeptide(L)'
;MAYERQYYPGATSVAANRRKHMSGKLEKLREISDEDLTAVLGHRAPGSDYPSTHPPLAEMGEPACSTRENVAATPGAAAGDRVRYIQFADSMYNAPATPYFRSYFAAINFRGVDPGTLSGRQIVEARERDMEQCAKVQMETEITDHALAGVRGATVHGHSVRLQEDGVMFDMLDRRRLENGTIIMDKDQVAIPLDRKVDLGKPMSSEEAAKRTTIYRVDNVAFRDDAEVVEWVHRIFDQRTKFGFQPK
;
A
#
# COMPACT_ATOMS: atom_id res chain seq x y z
N MET A 1 -32.97 -2.56 1.33
CA MET A 1 -32.07 -1.44 0.95
C MET A 1 -30.69 -2.01 0.70
N ALA A 2 -29.98 -1.53 -0.31
CA ALA A 2 -28.56 -1.87 -0.49
C ALA A 2 -27.75 -1.22 0.65
N TYR A 3 -26.78 -1.94 1.20
CA TYR A 3 -25.89 -1.39 2.23
C TYR A 3 -24.89 -0.42 1.60
N GLU A 4 -24.84 0.83 2.08
CA GLU A 4 -23.86 1.83 1.66
C GLU A 4 -22.67 1.85 2.64
N ARG A 5 -21.46 1.62 2.11
CA ARG A 5 -20.23 1.58 2.90
C ARG A 5 -19.80 2.99 3.27
N GLN A 6 -19.56 3.23 4.56
CA GLN A 6 -19.12 4.53 5.09
C GLN A 6 -17.59 4.66 5.21
N TYR A 7 -16.88 3.53 5.30
CA TYR A 7 -15.42 3.40 5.43
C TYR A 7 -14.80 4.00 6.71
N TYR A 8 -14.86 5.32 6.91
CA TYR A 8 -14.14 6.02 7.97
C TYR A 8 -14.90 7.29 8.42
N PRO A 9 -15.02 7.57 9.73
CA PRO A 9 -15.67 8.78 10.23
C PRO A 9 -14.83 10.04 9.96
N GLY A 10 -15.42 11.22 10.11
CA GLY A 10 -14.69 12.49 10.18
C GLY A 10 -15.06 13.51 9.11
N ALA A 11 -14.92 14.78 9.46
CA ALA A 11 -15.32 15.93 8.64
C ALA A 11 -14.15 16.65 7.96
N THR A 12 -12.90 16.24 8.23
CA THR A 12 -11.71 16.89 7.64
C THR A 12 -11.32 16.33 6.27
N SER A 13 -10.43 17.03 5.57
CA SER A 13 -9.80 16.54 4.33
C SER A 13 -9.07 15.21 4.54
N VAL A 14 -8.38 15.03 5.66
CA VAL A 14 -7.68 13.79 6.01
C VAL A 14 -8.67 12.62 6.12
N ALA A 15 -9.80 12.81 6.81
CA ALA A 15 -10.87 11.80 6.87
C ALA A 15 -11.46 11.48 5.49
N ALA A 16 -11.67 12.50 4.65
CA ALA A 16 -12.14 12.32 3.28
C ALA A 16 -11.15 11.51 2.42
N ASN A 17 -9.85 11.79 2.51
CA ASN A 17 -8.80 11.04 1.82
C ASN A 17 -8.75 9.59 2.28
N ARG A 18 -8.90 9.34 3.59
CA ARG A 18 -8.99 7.99 4.15
C ARG A 18 -10.16 7.20 3.55
N ARG A 19 -11.35 7.80 3.46
CA ARG A 19 -12.50 7.20 2.76
C ARG A 19 -12.22 6.96 1.28
N LYS A 20 -11.61 7.93 0.58
CA LYS A 20 -11.24 7.81 -0.84
C LYS A 20 -10.31 6.63 -1.06
N HIS A 21 -9.24 6.51 -0.27
CA HIS A 21 -8.30 5.39 -0.32
C HIS A 21 -9.02 4.06 -0.09
N MET A 22 -9.81 3.95 0.98
CA MET A 22 -10.55 2.71 1.28
C MET A 22 -11.54 2.34 0.17
N SER A 23 -12.12 3.32 -0.54
CA SER A 23 -13.05 3.10 -1.64
C SER A 23 -12.42 2.63 -2.95
N GLY A 24 -11.10 2.75 -3.11
CA GLY A 24 -10.38 2.40 -4.33
C GLY A 24 -10.59 3.35 -5.52
N LYS A 25 -11.37 4.43 -5.35
CA LYS A 25 -11.62 5.46 -6.39
C LYS A 25 -10.44 6.44 -6.47
N LEU A 26 -9.31 5.92 -6.96
CA LEU A 26 -8.03 6.60 -6.98
C LEU A 26 -7.73 7.25 -8.33
N GLU A 27 -7.10 8.41 -8.31
CA GLU A 27 -6.55 9.06 -9.49
C GLU A 27 -5.22 8.41 -9.90
N LYS A 28 -5.09 8.03 -11.17
CA LYS A 28 -3.83 7.58 -11.76
C LYS A 28 -2.96 8.80 -12.08
N LEU A 29 -1.74 8.84 -11.54
CA LEU A 29 -0.83 9.98 -11.68
C LEU A 29 0.37 9.69 -12.59
N ARG A 30 0.62 8.41 -12.90
CA ARG A 30 1.75 7.95 -13.72
C ARG A 30 1.45 6.59 -14.31
N GLU A 31 2.29 6.17 -15.25
CA GLU A 31 2.28 4.84 -15.86
C GLU A 31 3.64 4.19 -15.59
N ILE A 32 3.64 2.94 -15.17
CA ILE A 32 4.85 2.13 -15.00
C ILE A 32 4.65 0.88 -15.85
N SER A 33 5.57 0.60 -16.78
CA SER A 33 5.45 -0.59 -17.62
C SER A 33 5.45 -1.87 -16.78
N ASP A 34 4.79 -2.94 -17.25
CA ASP A 34 4.77 -4.20 -16.51
C ASP A 34 6.18 -4.80 -16.36
N GLU A 35 7.06 -4.52 -17.32
CA GLU A 35 8.47 -4.89 -17.27
C GLU A 35 9.21 -4.15 -16.14
N ASP A 36 9.03 -2.83 -16.04
CA ASP A 36 9.65 -2.01 -14.99
C ASP A 36 9.07 -2.32 -13.60
N LEU A 37 7.76 -2.59 -13.52
CA LEU A 37 7.13 -3.05 -12.28
C LEU A 37 7.77 -4.36 -11.81
N THR A 38 7.91 -5.33 -12.72
CA THR A 38 8.54 -6.62 -12.42
C THR A 38 9.99 -6.43 -11.94
N ALA A 39 10.75 -5.56 -12.61
CA ALA A 39 12.12 -5.24 -12.24
C ALA A 39 12.21 -4.59 -10.84
N VAL A 40 11.39 -3.59 -10.54
CA VAL A 40 11.34 -2.93 -9.23
C VAL A 40 10.95 -3.89 -8.11
N LEU A 41 10.05 -4.84 -8.38
CA LEU A 41 9.64 -5.86 -7.42
C LEU A 41 10.75 -6.87 -7.12
N GLY A 42 11.58 -7.24 -8.09
CA GLY A 42 12.78 -8.07 -7.88
C GLY A 42 12.51 -9.55 -7.55
N HIS A 43 11.33 -10.08 -7.89
CA HIS A 43 10.96 -11.49 -7.57
C HIS A 43 11.22 -12.49 -8.71
N ARG A 44 11.20 -11.97 -9.93
CA ARG A 44 11.40 -12.70 -11.19
C ARG A 44 11.99 -11.75 -12.23
N ALA A 45 12.60 -12.30 -13.27
CA ALA A 45 13.08 -11.48 -14.37
C ALA A 45 11.88 -11.02 -15.23
N PRO A 46 11.89 -9.80 -15.77
CA PRO A 46 10.85 -9.39 -16.71
C PRO A 46 10.77 -10.33 -17.91
N GLY A 47 9.55 -10.70 -18.30
CA GLY A 47 9.29 -11.67 -19.38
C GLY A 47 9.41 -13.15 -18.96
N SER A 48 9.86 -13.47 -17.75
CA SER A 48 9.85 -14.87 -17.27
C SER A 48 8.45 -15.29 -16.82
N ASP A 49 8.15 -16.58 -16.96
CA ASP A 49 6.94 -17.19 -16.40
C ASP A 49 6.86 -17.04 -14.88
N TYR A 50 5.63 -17.09 -14.35
CA TYR A 50 5.37 -17.14 -12.92
C TYR A 50 5.75 -18.50 -12.36
N PRO A 51 6.70 -18.59 -11.41
CA PRO A 51 7.02 -19.87 -10.80
C PRO A 51 5.91 -20.31 -9.84
N SER A 52 5.73 -21.62 -9.71
CA SER A 52 4.69 -22.22 -8.86
C SER A 52 5.24 -22.76 -7.54
N THR A 53 4.46 -22.67 -6.46
CA THR A 53 4.72 -23.37 -5.18
C THR A 53 4.04 -24.73 -5.12
N HIS A 54 2.96 -24.93 -5.87
CA HIS A 54 2.23 -26.19 -5.97
C HIS A 54 1.61 -26.34 -7.37
N PRO A 55 1.17 -27.55 -7.76
CA PRO A 55 0.46 -27.75 -9.03
C PRO A 55 -0.80 -26.86 -9.14
N PRO A 56 -1.28 -26.56 -10.37
CA PRO A 56 -2.55 -25.88 -10.56
C PRO A 56 -3.69 -26.56 -9.79
N LEU A 57 -4.64 -25.78 -9.27
CA LEU A 57 -5.74 -26.33 -8.44
C LEU A 57 -6.59 -27.36 -9.20
N ALA A 58 -6.71 -27.23 -10.52
CA ALA A 58 -7.43 -28.19 -11.36
C ALA A 58 -6.78 -29.59 -11.41
N GLU A 59 -5.49 -29.68 -11.07
CA GLU A 59 -4.74 -30.95 -10.98
C GLU A 59 -4.75 -31.51 -9.54
N MET A 60 -5.20 -30.73 -8.57
CA MET A 60 -5.28 -31.16 -7.18
C MET A 60 -6.57 -31.97 -6.98
N GLY A 61 -6.42 -33.25 -6.67
CA GLY A 61 -7.53 -34.17 -6.35
C GLY A 61 -8.16 -33.89 -4.98
N GLU A 62 -8.58 -32.66 -4.73
CA GLU A 62 -9.14 -32.24 -3.44
C GLU A 62 -10.53 -32.87 -3.21
N PRO A 63 -10.85 -33.30 -1.97
CA PRO A 63 -12.17 -33.81 -1.65
C PRO A 63 -13.22 -32.69 -1.76
N ALA A 64 -14.47 -33.07 -2.02
CA ALA A 64 -15.61 -32.15 -2.08
C ALA A 64 -15.69 -31.29 -0.80
N CYS A 65 -15.89 -29.98 -0.97
CA CYS A 65 -15.98 -29.04 0.15
C CYS A 65 -16.85 -27.85 -0.25
N SER A 66 -18.07 -27.82 0.28
CA SER A 66 -19.05 -26.77 -0.03
C SER A 66 -18.54 -25.36 0.28
N THR A 67 -17.69 -25.19 1.30
CA THR A 67 -17.11 -23.87 1.59
C THR A 67 -16.10 -23.45 0.53
N ARG A 68 -15.25 -24.37 0.05
CA ARG A 68 -14.26 -24.10 -1.00
C ARG A 68 -14.95 -23.77 -2.33
N GLU A 69 -15.97 -24.53 -2.68
CA GLU A 69 -16.74 -24.36 -3.92
C GLU A 69 -17.45 -23.00 -4.01
N ASN A 70 -17.79 -22.39 -2.87
CA ASN A 70 -18.39 -21.07 -2.81
C ASN A 70 -17.39 -19.90 -2.90
N VAL A 71 -16.08 -20.17 -2.80
CA VAL A 71 -15.04 -19.13 -2.80
C VAL A 71 -14.14 -19.30 -4.02
N ALA A 72 -14.40 -18.51 -5.06
CA ALA A 72 -13.60 -18.54 -6.29
C ALA A 72 -12.12 -18.24 -5.98
N ALA A 73 -11.19 -19.08 -6.45
CA ALA A 73 -9.76 -18.81 -6.34
C ALA A 73 -9.38 -17.51 -7.09
N THR A 74 -8.31 -16.84 -6.67
CA THR A 74 -7.68 -15.82 -7.51
C THR A 74 -6.93 -16.49 -8.67
N PRO A 75 -6.66 -15.79 -9.79
CA PRO A 75 -5.87 -16.33 -10.89
C PRO A 75 -4.52 -16.92 -10.46
N GLY A 76 -3.79 -16.26 -9.56
CA GLY A 76 -2.51 -16.78 -9.07
C GLY A 76 -2.66 -18.00 -8.16
N ALA A 77 -3.73 -18.08 -7.37
CA ALA A 77 -4.02 -19.27 -6.57
C ALA A 77 -4.37 -20.47 -7.46
N ALA A 78 -5.20 -20.26 -8.50
CA ALA A 78 -5.59 -21.29 -9.45
C ALA A 78 -4.40 -21.88 -10.21
N ALA A 79 -3.44 -21.04 -10.59
CA ALA A 79 -2.20 -21.44 -11.27
C ALA A 79 -1.12 -22.01 -10.34
N GLY A 80 -1.28 -21.82 -9.02
CA GLY A 80 -0.32 -22.27 -8.01
C GLY A 80 0.92 -21.39 -7.87
N ASP A 81 0.87 -20.12 -8.29
CA ASP A 81 1.95 -19.15 -8.19
C ASP A 81 2.53 -19.06 -6.78
N ARG A 82 3.81 -18.75 -6.62
CA ARG A 82 4.38 -18.46 -5.30
C ARG A 82 3.73 -17.25 -4.64
N VAL A 83 3.78 -17.18 -3.31
CA VAL A 83 3.44 -15.96 -2.56
C VAL A 83 4.66 -15.04 -2.53
N ARG A 84 4.48 -13.80 -2.96
CA ARG A 84 5.50 -12.73 -3.00
C ARG A 84 4.92 -11.45 -2.38
N TYR A 85 5.75 -10.41 -2.29
CA TYR A 85 5.40 -9.21 -1.54
C TYR A 85 5.77 -7.90 -2.21
N ILE A 86 5.04 -6.84 -1.87
CA ILE A 86 5.48 -5.46 -2.03
C ILE A 86 5.46 -4.77 -0.67
N GLN A 87 6.50 -3.99 -0.37
CA GLN A 87 6.61 -3.28 0.91
C GLN A 87 6.92 -1.81 0.68
N PHE A 88 6.16 -0.92 1.34
CA PHE A 88 6.34 0.53 1.31
C PHE A 88 6.79 1.07 2.66
N ALA A 89 7.63 2.09 2.67
CA ALA A 89 7.79 3.01 3.80
C ALA A 89 7.17 4.37 3.40
N ASP A 90 6.30 4.93 4.23
CA ASP A 90 5.61 6.21 3.97
C ASP A 90 6.09 7.28 4.94
N SER A 91 6.59 8.41 4.42
CA SER A 91 7.04 9.55 5.21
C SER A 91 5.92 10.13 6.08
N MET A 92 6.24 10.41 7.34
CA MET A 92 5.35 11.15 8.23
C MET A 92 5.17 12.61 7.81
N TYR A 93 5.92 13.11 6.82
CA TYR A 93 5.77 14.44 6.24
C TYR A 93 4.82 14.38 5.04
N ASN A 94 3.52 14.21 5.34
CA ASN A 94 2.41 14.27 4.38
C ASN A 94 2.51 13.28 3.20
N ALA A 95 3.13 12.10 3.35
CA ALA A 95 2.96 11.06 2.33
C ALA A 95 1.46 10.79 2.10
N PRO A 96 1.00 10.56 0.84
CA PRO A 96 -0.43 10.41 0.57
C PRO A 96 -1.06 9.27 1.36
N ALA A 97 -0.50 8.07 1.29
CA ALA A 97 -0.89 6.95 2.13
C ALA A 97 -0.06 6.86 3.43
N THR A 98 -0.63 6.16 4.40
CA THR A 98 0.01 5.81 5.67
C THR A 98 -0.23 4.32 5.97
N PRO A 99 0.55 3.69 6.86
CA PRO A 99 0.60 2.22 6.97
C PRO A 99 -0.76 1.53 7.20
N TYR A 100 -1.62 2.02 8.10
CA TYR A 100 -2.95 1.40 8.28
C TYR A 100 -3.84 1.55 7.04
N PHE A 101 -3.74 2.66 6.33
CA PHE A 101 -4.61 2.94 5.17
C PHE A 101 -4.16 2.21 3.91
N ARG A 102 -2.88 1.87 3.76
CA ARG A 102 -2.44 0.90 2.75
C ARG A 102 -3.04 -0.48 3.02
N SER A 103 -3.03 -0.94 4.27
CA SER A 103 -3.60 -2.24 4.63
C SER A 103 -5.12 -2.30 4.42
N TYR A 104 -5.84 -1.24 4.79
CA TYR A 104 -7.28 -1.16 4.51
C TYR A 104 -7.58 -1.09 3.02
N PHE A 105 -6.82 -0.29 2.26
CA PHE A 105 -6.94 -0.24 0.80
C PHE A 105 -6.76 -1.63 0.19
N ALA A 106 -5.68 -2.34 0.54
CA ALA A 106 -5.39 -3.68 0.04
C ALA A 106 -6.51 -4.67 0.39
N ALA A 107 -6.88 -4.77 1.66
CA ALA A 107 -7.88 -5.73 2.14
C ALA A 107 -9.31 -5.48 1.60
N ILE A 108 -9.66 -4.23 1.27
CA ILE A 108 -10.99 -3.90 0.76
C ILE A 108 -11.07 -4.09 -0.76
N ASN A 109 -10.00 -3.78 -1.49
CA ASN A 109 -10.03 -3.66 -2.95
C ASN A 109 -9.39 -4.84 -3.69
N PHE A 110 -8.65 -5.72 -3.01
CA PHE A 110 -8.00 -6.89 -3.60
C PHE A 110 -8.40 -8.18 -2.87
N ARG A 111 -8.45 -9.28 -3.62
CA ARG A 111 -8.82 -10.60 -3.12
C ARG A 111 -7.58 -11.40 -2.75
N GLY A 112 -7.63 -12.18 -1.66
CA GLY A 112 -6.55 -13.10 -1.30
C GLY A 112 -5.22 -12.41 -0.94
N VAL A 113 -5.30 -11.25 -0.27
CA VAL A 113 -4.14 -10.48 0.19
C VAL A 113 -3.90 -10.63 1.69
N ASP A 114 -2.64 -10.55 2.09
CA ASP A 114 -2.17 -10.57 3.48
C ASP A 114 -1.39 -9.27 3.80
N PRO A 115 -2.08 -8.21 4.27
CA PRO A 115 -1.44 -6.94 4.57
C PRO A 115 -0.90 -6.86 6.01
N GLY A 116 0.37 -6.46 6.16
CA GLY A 116 1.03 -6.23 7.45
C GLY A 116 1.33 -4.74 7.70
N THR A 117 0.95 -4.22 8.86
CA THR A 117 1.17 -2.81 9.23
C THR A 117 2.21 -2.65 10.35
N LEU A 118 3.23 -1.84 10.10
CA LEU A 118 4.18 -1.37 11.10
C LEU A 118 4.32 0.16 10.98
N SER A 119 5.01 0.80 11.93
CA SER A 119 5.26 2.25 11.85
C SER A 119 6.13 2.63 10.64
N GLY A 120 7.26 1.94 10.46
CA GLY A 120 8.24 2.25 9.42
C GLY A 120 8.05 1.52 8.10
N ARG A 121 7.08 0.60 8.00
CA ARG A 121 6.80 -0.13 6.78
C ARG A 121 5.38 -0.71 6.75
N GLN A 122 4.85 -0.89 5.56
CA GLN A 122 3.62 -1.64 5.29
C GLN A 122 3.88 -2.62 4.15
N ILE A 123 3.46 -3.86 4.32
CA ILE A 123 3.67 -4.95 3.37
C ILE A 123 2.34 -5.53 2.91
N VAL A 124 2.28 -6.00 1.67
CA VAL A 124 1.21 -6.85 1.17
C VAL A 124 1.82 -8.10 0.57
N GLU A 125 1.46 -9.27 1.10
CA GLU A 125 1.78 -10.56 0.51
C GLU A 125 0.56 -11.13 -0.22
N ALA A 126 0.76 -11.67 -1.42
CA ALA A 126 -0.26 -12.39 -2.19
C ALA A 126 0.40 -13.29 -3.24
N ARG A 127 -0.40 -14.07 -3.97
CA ARG A 127 0.09 -14.85 -5.13
C ARG A 127 0.72 -13.91 -6.16
N GLU A 128 1.86 -14.28 -6.72
CA GLU A 128 2.78 -13.39 -7.43
C GLU A 128 2.07 -12.49 -8.47
N ARG A 129 1.27 -13.06 -9.39
CA ARG A 129 0.53 -12.25 -10.39
C ARG A 129 -0.55 -11.34 -9.79
N ASP A 130 -1.20 -11.78 -8.71
CA ASP A 130 -2.26 -11.01 -8.03
C ASP A 130 -1.63 -9.88 -7.20
N MET A 131 -0.45 -10.13 -6.61
CA MET A 131 0.37 -9.14 -5.92
C MET A 131 0.85 -8.05 -6.88
N GLU A 132 1.30 -8.42 -8.09
CA GLU A 132 1.70 -7.47 -9.13
C GLU A 132 0.56 -6.49 -9.49
N GLN A 133 -0.69 -6.96 -9.56
CA GLN A 133 -1.85 -6.07 -9.77
C GLN A 133 -2.04 -5.07 -8.62
N CYS A 134 -1.93 -5.53 -7.37
CA CYS A 134 -2.00 -4.67 -6.19
C CYS A 134 -0.85 -3.64 -6.18
N ALA A 135 0.37 -4.09 -6.48
CA ALA A 135 1.55 -3.26 -6.57
C ALA A 135 1.40 -2.16 -7.62
N LYS A 136 0.95 -2.51 -8.84
CA LYS A 136 0.76 -1.56 -9.94
C LYS A 136 -0.18 -0.43 -9.55
N VAL A 137 -1.35 -0.76 -9.01
CA VAL A 137 -2.31 0.26 -8.57
C VAL A 137 -1.71 1.16 -7.48
N GLN A 138 -1.02 0.58 -6.50
CA GLN A 138 -0.39 1.38 -5.44
C GLN A 138 0.71 2.31 -5.97
N MET A 139 1.50 1.89 -6.96
CA MET A 139 2.62 2.68 -7.49
C MET A 139 2.20 3.74 -8.52
N GLU A 140 1.13 3.48 -9.28
CA GLU A 140 0.68 4.36 -10.37
C GLU A 140 -0.30 5.46 -9.93
N THR A 141 -0.93 5.32 -8.76
CA THR A 141 -2.00 6.21 -8.32
C THR A 141 -1.58 7.17 -7.20
N GLU A 142 -2.49 8.06 -6.83
CA GLU A 142 -2.30 9.09 -5.80
C GLU A 142 -1.96 8.59 -4.40
N ILE A 143 -2.10 7.29 -4.11
CA ILE A 143 -1.70 6.69 -2.82
C ILE A 143 -0.18 6.77 -2.63
N THR A 144 0.60 6.90 -3.71
CA THR A 144 2.06 6.94 -3.65
C THR A 144 2.61 8.19 -4.33
N ASP A 145 3.31 8.99 -3.54
CA ASP A 145 4.33 9.93 -4.02
C ASP A 145 5.68 9.25 -3.84
N HIS A 146 6.42 9.00 -4.91
CA HIS A 146 7.69 8.28 -4.83
C HIS A 146 8.84 9.11 -4.22
N ALA A 147 8.71 10.41 -3.95
CA ALA A 147 9.66 11.10 -3.05
C ALA A 147 9.37 10.76 -1.58
N LEU A 148 8.09 10.78 -1.20
CA LEU A 148 7.64 10.65 0.19
C LEU A 148 7.37 9.20 0.61
N ALA A 149 7.19 8.29 -0.33
CA ALA A 149 6.94 6.88 -0.10
C ALA A 149 7.90 6.04 -0.94
N GLY A 150 8.31 4.89 -0.39
CA GLY A 150 9.40 4.11 -0.95
C GLY A 150 9.18 2.62 -0.95
N VAL A 151 9.40 1.98 -2.09
CA VAL A 151 9.39 0.52 -2.21
C VAL A 151 10.68 -0.05 -1.58
N ARG A 152 10.55 -0.74 -0.44
CA ARG A 152 11.68 -1.17 0.40
C ARG A 152 11.39 -2.49 1.12
N GLY A 153 12.00 -3.60 0.67
CA GLY A 153 11.88 -4.92 1.31
C GLY A 153 12.74 -5.10 2.57
N ALA A 154 13.91 -4.46 2.60
CA ALA A 154 14.82 -4.45 3.75
C ALA A 154 15.35 -3.04 4.03
N THR A 155 15.92 -2.84 5.23
CA THR A 155 16.53 -1.56 5.65
C THR A 155 15.58 -0.39 5.40
N VAL A 156 14.42 -0.44 6.07
CA VAL A 156 13.27 0.45 5.79
C VAL A 156 13.32 1.82 6.48
N HIS A 157 14.40 2.11 7.21
CA HIS A 157 14.53 3.35 7.98
C HIS A 157 14.29 4.59 7.08
N GLY A 158 13.51 5.56 7.56
CA GLY A 158 13.19 6.78 6.79
C GLY A 158 11.87 7.45 7.14
N HIS A 159 10.83 6.70 7.52
CA HIS A 159 9.47 7.26 7.70
C HIS A 159 9.40 8.45 8.68
N SER A 160 10.21 8.42 9.74
CA SER A 160 10.26 9.43 10.81
C SER A 160 11.48 10.36 10.71
N VAL A 161 12.27 10.22 9.64
CA VAL A 161 13.50 11.00 9.43
C VAL A 161 13.16 12.26 8.66
N ARG A 162 13.88 13.36 8.93
CA ARG A 162 13.80 14.58 8.11
C ARG A 162 14.01 14.23 6.64
N LEU A 163 13.26 14.90 5.76
CA LEU A 163 13.49 14.82 4.32
C LEU A 163 14.90 15.33 4.00
N GLN A 164 15.47 14.82 2.90
CA GLN A 164 16.72 15.32 2.35
C GLN A 164 16.53 16.73 1.76
N GLU A 165 17.62 17.39 1.35
CA GLU A 165 17.57 18.75 0.79
C GLU A 165 16.71 18.85 -0.48
N ASP A 166 16.61 17.75 -1.23
CA ASP A 166 15.78 17.63 -2.43
C ASP A 166 14.30 17.23 -2.14
N GLY A 167 13.94 17.08 -0.87
CA GLY A 167 12.60 16.66 -0.43
C GLY A 167 12.36 15.15 -0.44
N VAL A 168 13.34 14.32 -0.83
CA VAL A 168 13.17 12.86 -0.88
C VAL A 168 13.36 12.24 0.51
N MET A 169 12.50 11.28 0.85
CA MET A 169 12.60 10.53 2.10
C MET A 169 13.89 9.70 2.14
N PHE A 170 14.65 9.84 3.24
CA PHE A 170 15.88 9.10 3.50
C PHE A 170 15.76 7.60 3.15
N ASP A 171 16.71 7.05 2.40
CA ASP A 171 16.89 5.63 2.13
C ASP A 171 18.34 5.24 2.40
N MET A 172 18.59 4.38 3.39
CA MET A 172 19.97 3.94 3.68
C MET A 172 20.61 3.18 2.52
N LEU A 173 19.81 2.46 1.71
CA LEU A 173 20.31 1.71 0.56
C LEU A 173 20.22 2.51 -0.74
N ASP A 174 19.65 3.72 -0.67
CA ASP A 174 19.63 4.68 -1.77
C ASP A 174 19.10 4.04 -3.06
N ARG A 175 17.91 3.45 -2.99
CA ARG A 175 17.27 2.75 -4.10
C ARG A 175 16.65 3.69 -5.13
N ARG A 176 16.40 4.95 -4.74
CA ARG A 176 15.79 5.96 -5.60
C ARG A 176 16.27 7.36 -5.26
N ARG A 177 16.35 8.21 -6.28
CA ARG A 177 16.82 9.60 -6.20
C ARG A 177 15.98 10.52 -7.07
N LEU A 178 15.98 11.81 -6.76
CA LEU A 178 15.47 12.83 -7.66
C LEU A 178 16.53 13.12 -8.74
N GLU A 179 16.20 12.85 -10.01
CA GLU A 179 17.05 13.17 -11.16
C GLU A 179 16.22 13.94 -12.18
N ASN A 180 16.68 15.12 -12.61
CA ASN A 180 16.00 15.94 -13.62
C ASN A 180 14.49 16.21 -13.34
N GLY A 181 14.11 16.27 -12.06
CA GLY A 181 12.74 16.52 -11.63
C GLY A 181 11.82 15.30 -11.57
N THR A 182 12.32 14.08 -11.84
CA THR A 182 11.59 12.82 -11.65
C THR A 182 12.29 11.91 -10.65
N ILE A 183 11.54 11.03 -10.00
CA ILE A 183 12.10 10.05 -9.08
C ILE A 183 12.53 8.84 -9.91
N ILE A 184 13.83 8.56 -9.90
CA ILE A 184 14.42 7.44 -10.60
C ILE A 184 14.80 6.36 -9.59
N MET A 185 14.36 5.13 -9.85
CA MET A 185 14.74 3.94 -9.09
C MET A 185 15.76 3.12 -9.89
N ASP A 186 16.91 2.84 -9.28
CA ASP A 186 18.05 2.16 -9.93
C ASP A 186 18.41 0.83 -9.25
N LYS A 187 17.66 0.47 -8.20
CA LYS A 187 17.74 -0.81 -7.51
C LYS A 187 16.33 -1.31 -7.22
N ASP A 188 16.14 -2.62 -7.12
CA ASP A 188 14.88 -3.22 -6.71
C ASP A 188 14.55 -2.95 -5.22
N GLN A 189 13.42 -3.47 -4.75
CA GLN A 189 13.01 -3.26 -3.36
C GLN A 189 13.98 -3.83 -2.32
N VAL A 190 14.79 -4.84 -2.65
CA VAL A 190 15.83 -5.42 -1.77
C VAL A 190 17.24 -4.87 -2.05
N ALA A 191 17.32 -3.82 -2.87
CA ALA A 191 18.52 -3.08 -3.24
C ALA A 191 19.50 -3.81 -4.18
N ILE A 192 19.01 -4.75 -4.98
CA ILE A 192 19.78 -5.30 -6.10
C ILE A 192 19.74 -4.28 -7.25
N PRO A 193 20.89 -3.88 -7.83
CA PRO A 193 20.92 -2.97 -8.97
C PRO A 193 20.08 -3.47 -10.14
N LEU A 194 19.32 -2.57 -10.76
CA LEU A 194 18.55 -2.85 -11.97
C LEU A 194 19.43 -2.68 -13.20
N ASP A 195 19.22 -3.51 -14.23
CA ASP A 195 19.91 -3.39 -15.52
C ASP A 195 19.59 -2.06 -16.24
N ARG A 196 18.45 -1.45 -15.90
CA ARG A 196 18.05 -0.11 -16.36
C ARG A 196 17.38 0.68 -15.23
N LYS A 197 17.55 1.99 -15.28
CA LYS A 197 16.84 2.94 -14.43
C LYS A 197 15.34 2.95 -14.75
N VAL A 198 14.51 3.01 -13.72
CA VAL A 198 13.04 3.08 -13.82
C VAL A 198 12.56 4.46 -13.39
N ASP A 199 11.79 5.14 -14.25
CA ASP A 199 11.17 6.42 -13.94
C ASP A 199 9.84 6.22 -13.18
N LEU A 200 9.80 6.73 -11.95
CA LEU A 200 8.63 6.67 -11.06
C LEU A 200 7.81 7.98 -11.09
N GLY A 201 8.09 8.87 -12.05
CA GLY A 201 7.39 10.12 -12.28
C GLY A 201 7.80 11.25 -11.35
N LYS A 202 7.09 12.37 -11.47
CA LYS A 202 7.37 13.59 -10.68
C LYS A 202 6.85 13.45 -9.24
N PRO A 203 7.56 13.97 -8.24
CA PRO A 203 7.05 14.09 -6.88
C PRO A 203 5.89 15.11 -6.82
N MET A 204 5.02 14.97 -5.83
CA MET A 204 4.00 16.00 -5.57
C MET A 204 4.67 17.25 -5.00
N SER A 205 4.06 18.42 -5.21
CA SER A 205 4.43 19.60 -4.42
C SER A 205 4.05 19.37 -2.96
N SER A 206 4.71 20.06 -2.02
CA SER A 206 4.36 19.96 -0.59
C SER A 206 2.91 20.36 -0.31
N GLU A 207 2.38 21.34 -1.05
CA GLU A 207 0.98 21.75 -0.95
C GLU A 207 0.03 20.64 -1.42
N GLU A 208 0.35 19.98 -2.52
CA GLU A 208 -0.47 18.88 -3.03
C GLU A 208 -0.41 17.65 -2.13
N ALA A 209 0.77 17.30 -1.62
CA ALA A 209 0.94 16.26 -0.63
C ALA A 209 0.13 16.54 0.65
N ALA A 210 0.13 17.79 1.14
CA ALA A 210 -0.67 18.20 2.30
C ALA A 210 -2.18 18.07 2.07
N LYS A 211 -2.66 18.27 0.83
CA LYS A 211 -4.07 18.08 0.46
C LYS A 211 -4.47 16.60 0.37
N ARG A 212 -3.58 15.73 -0.11
CA ARG A 212 -3.86 14.31 -0.38
C ARG A 212 -3.53 13.37 0.77
N THR A 213 -2.78 13.84 1.77
CA THR A 213 -2.33 12.97 2.85
C THR A 213 -3.47 12.38 3.70
N THR A 214 -3.21 11.17 4.21
CA THR A 214 -4.03 10.47 5.19
C THR A 214 -3.51 10.63 6.63
N ILE A 215 -2.43 11.38 6.84
CA ILE A 215 -1.87 11.66 8.17
C ILE A 215 -2.44 12.94 8.78
N TYR A 216 -2.70 12.91 10.08
CA TYR A 216 -2.99 14.12 10.85
C TYR A 216 -1.69 14.67 11.45
N ARG A 217 -1.49 16.00 11.36
CA ARG A 217 -0.34 16.71 11.94
C ARG A 217 -0.72 18.13 12.33
N VAL A 218 -0.07 18.67 13.36
CA VAL A 218 -0.36 20.02 13.87
C VAL A 218 0.00 21.14 12.88
N ASP A 219 0.94 20.89 11.98
CA ASP A 219 1.36 21.81 10.91
C ASP A 219 0.56 21.64 9.61
N ASN A 220 -0.50 20.81 9.63
CA ASN A 220 -1.47 20.64 8.54
C ASN A 220 -2.88 20.59 9.14
N VAL A 221 -3.48 19.40 9.22
CA VAL A 221 -4.75 19.16 9.93
C VAL A 221 -4.47 18.38 11.20
N ALA A 222 -4.73 18.98 12.37
CA ALA A 222 -4.49 18.31 13.64
C ALA A 222 -5.60 17.30 13.94
N PHE A 223 -5.23 16.12 14.46
CA PHE A 223 -6.21 15.07 14.81
C PHE A 223 -7.27 15.56 15.80
N ARG A 224 -6.86 16.41 16.75
CA ARG A 224 -7.74 17.01 17.76
C ARG A 224 -8.82 17.92 17.20
N ASP A 225 -8.67 18.38 15.95
CA ASP A 225 -9.62 19.28 15.29
C ASP A 225 -10.70 18.49 14.54
N ASP A 226 -10.53 17.17 14.33
CA ASP A 226 -11.58 16.30 13.78
C ASP A 226 -12.39 15.64 14.91
N ALA A 227 -13.29 16.44 15.50
CA ALA A 227 -14.08 16.03 16.66
C ALA A 227 -14.88 14.74 16.43
N GLU A 228 -15.40 14.51 15.22
CA GLU A 228 -16.14 13.30 14.89
C GLU A 228 -15.24 12.06 14.94
N VAL A 229 -14.00 12.13 14.43
CA VAL A 229 -13.06 11.01 14.53
C VAL A 229 -12.70 10.73 15.99
N VAL A 230 -12.45 11.78 16.78
CA VAL A 230 -12.15 11.65 18.21
C VAL A 230 -13.31 11.00 18.96
N GLU A 231 -14.55 11.42 18.67
CA GLU A 231 -15.77 10.83 19.24
C GLU A 231 -15.83 9.32 18.92
N TRP A 232 -15.63 8.93 17.66
CA TRP A 232 -15.67 7.53 17.25
C TRP A 232 -14.58 6.68 17.92
N VAL A 233 -13.36 7.22 18.07
CA VAL A 233 -12.28 6.53 18.78
C VAL A 233 -12.65 6.28 20.24
N HIS A 234 -13.17 7.30 20.94
CA HIS A 234 -13.61 7.15 22.33
C HIS A 234 -14.82 6.23 22.45
N ARG A 235 -15.77 6.30 21.51
CA ARG A 235 -16.94 5.41 21.47
C ARG A 235 -16.50 3.95 21.34
N ILE A 236 -15.59 3.64 20.40
CA ILE A 236 -15.09 2.27 20.22
C ILE A 236 -14.36 1.78 21.47
N PHE A 237 -13.53 2.63 22.09
CA PHE A 237 -12.86 2.32 23.35
C PHE A 237 -13.86 1.99 24.46
N ASP A 238 -14.82 2.88 24.72
CA ASP A 238 -15.82 2.74 25.77
C ASP A 238 -16.68 1.48 25.58
N GLN A 239 -17.13 1.22 24.35
CA GLN A 239 -17.92 0.03 24.03
C GLN A 239 -17.10 -1.25 24.24
N ARG A 240 -15.84 -1.30 23.78
CA ARG A 240 -14.98 -2.48 24.01
C ARG A 240 -14.71 -2.72 25.50
N THR A 241 -14.51 -1.65 26.27
CA THR A 241 -14.29 -1.75 27.72
C THR A 241 -15.55 -2.26 28.44
N LYS A 242 -16.71 -1.67 28.17
CA LYS A 242 -17.99 -2.09 28.79
C LYS A 242 -18.31 -3.54 28.48
N PHE A 243 -18.34 -3.90 27.19
CA PHE A 243 -18.70 -5.24 26.77
C PHE A 243 -17.63 -6.29 27.10
N GLY A 244 -16.37 -5.88 27.25
CA GLY A 244 -15.30 -6.74 27.75
C GLY A 244 -15.42 -7.06 29.24
N PHE A 245 -15.94 -6.13 30.05
CA PHE A 245 -16.27 -6.38 31.46
C PHE A 245 -17.55 -7.21 31.60
N GLN A 246 -18.63 -6.77 30.96
CA GLN A 246 -19.89 -7.50 30.87
C GLN A 246 -20.63 -7.12 29.57
N PRO A 247 -20.98 -8.07 28.69
CA PRO A 247 -21.59 -7.78 27.39
C PRO A 247 -23.08 -7.44 27.51
N LYS A 248 -23.39 -6.33 28.18
CA LYS A 248 -24.73 -5.78 28.39
C LYS A 248 -24.73 -4.26 28.25
#